data_AF-A0AAD4CFM5-F1
#
_entry.id   AF-A0AAD4CFM5-F1
#
_cell.length_a   1.000
_cell.length_b   1.000
_cell.length_c   1.000
_cell.angle_alpha   90.00
_cell.angle_beta   90.00
_cell.angle_gamma   90.00
#
_symmetry.space_group_name_H-M   'P 1'
#
loop_
_entity.id
_entity.type
_entity.pdbx_description
1 polymer ?
#
loop_
_entity_poly.entity_id
_entity_poly.type
_entity_poly.pdbx_seq_one_letter_code
_entity_poly.pdbx_strand_id
1 'polypeptide(L)'
;MQPYNVAGQQLSDGGVPGFLDNHWTMSTLAPQRSNGHNPGTDINRRWHSNSSEITILACRGLFAAMVGSASGNRFHHMLNARDLNMADDIGFIGIGNMGYGMAGNIRQKMPPGATLYVNDILTPTCERFMNEYGGFGPIIIGKAPKEIAEKTKTIVTMLPTGTHVRQVYVEGDTSLFQAPADKDRLFLECSTIEVNSAKEIGKLLREAGKGTYIDAPVSGGVKAAAAGTLSFMVGTVRNDSNPINRRAYDTISMMADLAKITFAGELGTGLAAKIANNYIAFCTSLATAEAMSIGVRSGVEPKTLFDIIRASTGNSWHLGIKPCIPDIIPTAPSSNGYAPAFKPSMVVKDLGLALELARATGIDPRCATAALETYKTASELLCYKDLDCTAVWLLINEKAPPTPETSL
;
A
#
# COMPACT_ATOMS: atom_id res chain seq x y z
N MET A 1 21.02 -51.65 -32.90
CA MET A 1 21.19 -52.46 -31.67
C MET A 1 22.67 -52.66 -31.41
N GLN A 2 23.23 -51.95 -30.44
CA GLN A 2 24.09 -52.44 -29.34
C GLN A 2 24.64 -51.20 -28.59
N PRO A 3 24.69 -51.21 -27.25
CA PRO A 3 25.04 -50.04 -26.44
C PRO A 3 26.54 -49.98 -26.12
N TYR A 4 27.06 -48.77 -25.88
CA TYR A 4 28.41 -48.54 -25.37
C TYR A 4 28.37 -47.92 -23.96
N ASN A 5 29.37 -48.34 -23.20
CA ASN A 5 29.56 -48.27 -21.76
C ASN A 5 30.56 -47.14 -21.41
N VAL A 6 30.41 -46.44 -20.27
CA VAL A 6 31.46 -45.62 -19.63
C VAL A 6 31.24 -45.74 -18.11
N ALA A 7 31.91 -46.67 -17.43
CA ALA A 7 33.24 -46.55 -16.81
C ALA A 7 33.28 -45.60 -15.61
N GLY A 8 33.44 -46.19 -14.42
CA GLY A 8 33.70 -45.51 -13.16
C GLY A 8 35.17 -45.14 -12.96
N GLN A 9 35.39 -44.21 -12.03
CA GLN A 9 36.71 -43.91 -11.47
C GLN A 9 36.64 -44.03 -9.94
N GLN A 10 37.59 -44.80 -9.43
CA GLN A 10 37.97 -44.93 -8.02
C GLN A 10 39.25 -44.11 -7.78
N LEU A 11 39.60 -43.94 -6.50
CA LEU A 11 40.81 -43.36 -5.84
C LEU A 11 40.41 -42.16 -4.96
N SER A 12 40.83 -42.01 -3.70
CA SER A 12 41.71 -42.78 -2.83
C SER A 12 41.59 -42.24 -1.39
N ASP A 13 41.84 -43.11 -0.41
CA ASP A 13 41.93 -42.81 1.04
C ASP A 13 43.04 -41.80 1.38
N GLY A 14 42.78 -40.99 2.41
CA GLY A 14 43.79 -40.10 3.00
C GLY A 14 43.31 -39.36 4.26
N GLY A 15 43.51 -39.97 5.44
CA GLY A 15 43.99 -39.33 6.69
C GLY A 15 43.16 -38.24 7.39
N VAL A 16 42.64 -38.59 8.58
CA VAL A 16 42.19 -37.68 9.67
C VAL A 16 43.42 -37.22 10.49
N PRO A 17 43.48 -36.00 11.08
CA PRO A 17 42.97 -35.72 12.45
C PRO A 17 42.29 -34.33 12.55
N GLY A 18 41.13 -34.11 13.18
CA GLY A 18 40.68 -34.45 14.52
C GLY A 18 40.55 -33.15 15.32
N PHE A 19 39.36 -32.75 15.81
CA PHE A 19 39.20 -31.76 16.88
C PHE A 19 37.76 -31.78 17.48
N LEU A 20 37.72 -32.29 18.72
CA LEU A 20 36.91 -31.91 19.89
C LEU A 20 35.37 -31.85 19.81
N ASP A 21 34.77 -32.86 20.43
CA ASP A 21 33.49 -32.81 21.15
C ASP A 21 33.47 -31.70 22.21
N ASN A 22 32.38 -30.93 22.26
CA ASN A 22 32.00 -30.18 23.44
C ASN A 22 30.49 -30.36 23.69
N HIS A 23 30.19 -31.21 24.66
CA HIS A 23 28.93 -31.20 25.40
C HIS A 23 28.75 -29.86 26.11
N TRP A 24 27.58 -29.24 25.98
CA TRP A 24 27.10 -28.23 26.94
C TRP A 24 25.72 -28.60 27.46
N THR A 25 25.71 -28.86 28.75
CA THR A 25 24.58 -29.09 29.63
C THR A 25 23.75 -27.84 29.88
N MET A 26 22.48 -28.05 30.19
CA MET A 26 21.49 -27.06 30.65
C MET A 26 21.98 -26.18 31.80
N SER A 27 21.61 -24.90 31.77
CA SER A 27 21.35 -24.12 32.99
C SER A 27 20.21 -23.13 32.76
N THR A 28 19.09 -23.40 33.43
CA THR A 28 17.95 -22.52 33.65
C THR A 28 18.32 -21.44 34.67
N LEU A 29 17.96 -20.18 34.40
CA LEU A 29 17.96 -19.10 35.40
C LEU A 29 16.66 -18.31 35.30
N ALA A 30 15.88 -18.40 36.38
CA ALA A 30 14.72 -17.56 36.68
C ALA A 30 15.17 -16.31 37.47
N PRO A 31 14.44 -15.18 37.42
CA PRO A 31 14.61 -14.11 38.39
C PRO A 31 13.61 -14.24 39.55
N GLN A 32 14.16 -14.17 40.78
CA GLN A 32 13.42 -14.11 42.03
C GLN A 32 12.82 -12.72 42.30
N ARG A 33 11.66 -12.72 42.97
CA ARG A 33 11.01 -11.58 43.63
C ARG A 33 11.71 -11.24 44.96
N SER A 34 11.68 -9.97 45.35
CA SER A 34 11.84 -9.55 46.75
C SER A 34 10.77 -8.52 47.13
N ASN A 35 10.07 -8.82 48.23
CA ASN A 35 9.09 -7.97 48.94
C ASN A 35 9.77 -7.12 50.03
N GLY A 36 9.12 -6.01 50.41
CA GLY A 36 9.33 -5.27 51.68
C GLY A 36 8.92 -3.78 51.54
N HIS A 37 7.65 -3.38 51.68
CA HIS A 37 6.89 -2.98 52.89
C HIS A 37 7.41 -1.75 53.71
N ASN A 38 6.79 -0.58 53.44
CA ASN A 38 6.15 0.46 54.31
C ASN A 38 6.91 1.13 55.50
N PRO A 39 6.47 2.27 56.11
CA PRO A 39 5.22 3.07 55.93
C PRO A 39 5.31 4.63 56.02
N GLY A 40 4.18 5.31 55.70
CA GLY A 40 3.64 6.45 56.46
C GLY A 40 3.98 7.89 56.04
N THR A 41 2.99 8.69 55.61
CA THR A 41 2.22 9.63 56.47
C THR A 41 1.19 10.44 55.67
N ASP A 42 -0.03 10.43 56.21
CA ASP A 42 -1.16 11.34 55.99
C ASP A 42 -0.78 12.83 56.14
N ILE A 43 -1.50 13.73 55.45
CA ILE A 43 -2.10 14.97 56.01
C ILE A 43 -3.02 15.62 54.98
N ASN A 44 -4.07 16.21 55.54
CA ASN A 44 -5.38 16.48 55.00
C ASN A 44 -5.64 18.01 55.02
N ARG A 45 -6.72 18.45 54.36
CA ARG A 45 -7.48 19.73 54.54
C ARG A 45 -7.24 20.94 53.61
N ARG A 46 -8.26 21.16 52.77
CA ARG A 46 -9.25 22.27 52.78
C ARG A 46 -8.76 23.68 53.12
N TRP A 47 -9.03 24.63 52.21
CA TRP A 47 -9.66 25.93 52.51
C TRP A 47 -10.61 26.36 51.37
N HIS A 48 -11.84 26.71 51.75
CA HIS A 48 -12.81 27.45 50.96
C HIS A 48 -12.63 28.96 51.22
N SER A 49 -12.93 29.79 50.20
CA SER A 49 -13.97 30.86 50.22
C SER A 49 -13.57 32.18 49.55
N ASN A 50 -14.43 32.61 48.61
CA ASN A 50 -14.98 33.98 48.40
C ASN A 50 -14.01 35.14 48.03
N SER A 51 -14.09 35.68 46.79
CA SER A 51 -14.96 36.80 46.31
C SER A 51 -14.54 38.15 46.91
N SER A 52 -14.33 39.27 46.22
CA SER A 52 -14.97 39.86 45.04
C SER A 52 -14.16 41.10 44.55
N GLU A 53 -14.44 41.55 43.31
CA GLU A 53 -14.30 42.92 42.78
C GLU A 53 -12.91 43.55 42.54
N ILE A 54 -12.62 43.90 41.26
CA ILE A 54 -12.46 45.29 40.77
C ILE A 54 -12.12 45.28 39.26
N THR A 55 -13.12 45.71 38.49
CA THR A 55 -13.08 46.69 37.38
C THR A 55 -12.29 46.42 36.09
N ILE A 56 -13.08 46.15 35.05
CA ILE A 56 -12.90 46.44 33.63
C ILE A 56 -12.50 47.92 33.41
N LEU A 57 -11.30 48.20 32.86
CA LEU A 57 -11.01 49.33 31.95
C LEU A 57 -9.51 49.35 31.56
N ALA A 58 -9.16 48.84 30.38
CA ALA A 58 -7.91 49.20 29.69
C ALA A 58 -7.99 48.83 28.19
N CYS A 59 -8.94 49.45 27.50
CA CYS A 59 -8.94 49.53 26.04
C CYS A 59 -8.11 50.73 25.59
N ARG A 60 -7.30 50.51 24.55
CA ARG A 60 -6.82 51.49 23.57
C ARG A 60 -5.90 52.59 24.08
N GLY A 61 -4.62 52.45 23.74
CA GLY A 61 -3.75 53.62 23.59
C GLY A 61 -2.29 53.34 23.79
N LEU A 62 -1.65 52.55 22.93
CA LEU A 62 -0.18 52.57 22.77
C LEU A 62 0.21 51.69 21.57
N PHE A 63 0.08 52.21 20.36
CA PHE A 63 1.04 51.97 19.25
C PHE A 63 0.75 52.93 18.08
N ALA A 64 0.90 54.23 18.34
CA ALA A 64 0.92 55.26 17.30
C ALA A 64 1.99 56.30 17.67
N ALA A 65 3.26 55.90 17.57
CA ALA A 65 4.41 56.80 17.59
C ALA A 65 5.66 56.06 17.08
N MET A 66 5.74 55.84 15.77
CA MET A 66 7.01 55.81 15.01
C MET A 66 6.68 55.74 13.52
N VAL A 67 6.13 56.84 12.99
CA VAL A 67 6.20 57.13 11.55
C VAL A 67 7.36 58.09 11.38
N GLY A 68 8.49 57.54 10.96
CA GLY A 68 9.71 58.27 10.65
C GLY A 68 10.59 57.45 9.74
N SER A 69 10.50 57.73 8.43
CA SER A 69 11.58 57.62 7.45
C SER A 69 12.39 56.31 7.38
N ALA A 70 11.95 55.36 6.55
CA ALA A 70 12.85 54.49 5.80
C ALA A 70 12.13 53.94 4.55
N SER A 71 12.36 54.61 3.43
CA SER A 71 12.14 54.12 2.08
C SER A 71 13.05 52.92 1.78
N GLY A 72 12.49 51.84 1.25
CA GLY A 72 13.24 50.75 0.62
C GLY A 72 12.88 49.35 1.13
N ASN A 73 12.50 48.48 0.20
CA ASN A 73 12.32 47.03 0.35
C ASN A 73 11.17 46.54 1.25
N ARG A 74 9.95 46.63 0.71
CA ARG A 74 8.79 45.83 1.15
C ARG A 74 8.29 44.85 0.06
N PHE A 75 9.21 44.38 -0.79
CA PHE A 75 8.97 43.28 -1.73
C PHE A 75 9.73 42.06 -1.23
N HIS A 76 9.10 41.22 -0.39
CA HIS A 76 9.38 39.77 -0.32
C HIS A 76 8.51 38.97 0.68
N HIS A 77 7.61 39.58 1.46
CA HIS A 77 6.73 38.85 2.38
C HIS A 77 5.25 38.90 1.99
N MET A 78 4.96 38.52 0.75
CA MET A 78 3.63 38.12 0.29
C MET A 78 3.79 36.82 -0.50
N LEU A 79 4.21 35.74 0.17
CA LEU A 79 3.81 34.41 -0.29
C LEU A 79 2.28 34.46 -0.30
N ASN A 80 1.66 34.40 -1.48
CA ASN A 80 0.23 34.63 -1.60
C ASN A 80 -0.50 33.63 -0.70
N ALA A 81 -1.58 34.05 -0.03
CA ALA A 81 -2.48 33.12 0.64
C ALA A 81 -2.96 31.99 -0.29
N ARG A 82 -2.99 32.25 -1.62
CA ARG A 82 -3.21 31.25 -2.67
C ARG A 82 -2.09 30.20 -2.78
N ASP A 83 -0.83 30.59 -2.66
CA ASP A 83 0.31 29.65 -2.74
C ASP A 83 0.39 28.77 -1.49
N LEU A 84 0.01 29.31 -0.33
CA LEU A 84 -0.14 28.53 0.91
C LEU A 84 -1.30 27.53 0.79
N ASN A 85 -2.45 27.94 0.24
CA ASN A 85 -3.58 27.03 0.05
C ASN A 85 -3.27 25.90 -0.94
N MET A 86 -2.58 26.19 -2.06
CA MET A 86 -2.23 25.17 -3.06
C MET A 86 -1.18 24.14 -2.59
N ALA A 87 -0.38 24.46 -1.57
CA ALA A 87 0.57 23.51 -1.00
C ALA A 87 -0.14 22.40 -0.20
N ASP A 88 -1.29 22.74 0.39
CA ASP A 88 -2.15 21.83 1.16
C ASP A 88 -3.24 21.19 0.29
N ASP A 89 -3.58 21.80 -0.85
CA ASP A 89 -4.50 21.22 -1.84
C ASP A 89 -3.89 19.97 -2.50
N ILE A 90 -4.70 18.89 -2.58
CA ILE A 90 -4.27 17.59 -3.10
C ILE A 90 -5.15 17.19 -4.28
N GLY A 91 -4.53 16.66 -5.33
CA GLY A 91 -5.18 15.97 -6.43
C GLY A 91 -5.20 14.47 -6.21
N PHE A 92 -6.31 13.81 -6.52
CA PHE A 92 -6.44 12.36 -6.52
C PHE A 92 -7.08 11.89 -7.83
N ILE A 93 -6.34 11.10 -8.62
CA ILE A 93 -6.78 10.60 -9.92
C ILE A 93 -6.91 9.08 -9.87
N GLY A 94 -8.12 8.59 -10.17
CA GLY A 94 -8.50 7.18 -10.05
C GLY A 94 -9.05 6.87 -8.66
N ILE A 95 -10.37 6.98 -8.49
CA ILE A 95 -11.08 6.69 -7.22
C ILE A 95 -11.95 5.43 -7.34
N GLY A 96 -11.41 4.41 -8.01
CA GLY A 96 -11.97 3.06 -8.03
C GLY A 96 -11.83 2.32 -6.69
N ASN A 97 -11.85 0.98 -6.71
CA ASN A 97 -11.90 0.13 -5.50
C ASN A 97 -10.86 0.49 -4.41
N MET A 98 -9.62 0.80 -4.79
CA MET A 98 -8.58 1.22 -3.85
C MET A 98 -8.61 2.73 -3.61
N GLY A 99 -8.65 3.50 -4.70
CA GLY A 99 -8.57 4.96 -4.67
C GLY A 99 -9.70 5.63 -3.88
N TYR A 100 -10.90 5.05 -3.86
CA TYR A 100 -12.05 5.60 -3.13
C TYR A 100 -11.78 5.72 -1.63
N GLY A 101 -11.32 4.63 -1.00
CA GLY A 101 -10.98 4.62 0.43
C GLY A 101 -9.74 5.46 0.73
N MET A 102 -8.75 5.45 -0.16
CA MET A 102 -7.53 6.26 -0.04
C MET A 102 -7.83 7.77 -0.07
N ALA A 103 -8.58 8.22 -1.07
CA ALA A 103 -9.00 9.63 -1.19
C ALA A 103 -9.90 10.04 -0.02
N GLY A 104 -10.78 9.15 0.46
CA GLY A 104 -11.63 9.40 1.63
C GLY A 104 -10.81 9.61 2.89
N ASN A 105 -9.73 8.85 3.08
CA ASN A 105 -8.78 9.04 4.17
C ASN A 105 -8.02 10.36 4.08
N ILE A 106 -7.56 10.74 2.88
CA ILE A 106 -6.94 12.05 2.64
C ILE A 106 -7.91 13.16 3.01
N ARG A 107 -9.15 13.12 2.51
CA ARG A 107 -10.12 14.18 2.75
C ARG A 107 -10.40 14.40 4.24
N GLN A 108 -10.53 13.33 5.00
CA GLN A 108 -10.82 13.37 6.43
C GLN A 108 -9.64 13.88 7.28
N LYS A 109 -8.41 13.71 6.81
CA LYS A 109 -7.19 13.97 7.62
C LYS A 109 -6.39 15.19 7.16
N MET A 110 -6.57 15.65 5.92
CA MET A 110 -5.95 16.88 5.43
C MET A 110 -6.62 18.11 6.06
N PRO A 111 -5.99 19.31 6.05
CA PRO A 111 -6.56 20.51 6.64
C PRO A 111 -7.99 20.80 6.14
N PRO A 112 -8.95 21.15 7.03
CA PRO A 112 -10.36 21.35 6.64
C PRO A 112 -10.58 22.43 5.58
N GLY A 113 -9.70 23.44 5.50
CA GLY A 113 -9.75 24.50 4.50
C GLY A 113 -9.08 24.17 3.16
N ALA A 114 -8.27 23.10 3.11
CA ALA A 114 -7.61 22.66 1.89
C ALA A 114 -8.58 21.87 1.01
N THR A 115 -8.42 21.97 -0.31
CA THR A 115 -9.30 21.37 -1.31
C THR A 115 -8.74 20.04 -1.81
N LEU A 116 -9.61 19.03 -1.89
CA LEU A 116 -9.30 17.77 -2.54
C LEU A 116 -9.90 17.78 -3.94
N TYR A 117 -9.05 17.76 -4.96
CA TYR A 117 -9.46 17.63 -6.34
C TYR A 117 -9.52 16.15 -6.69
N VAL A 118 -10.67 15.65 -7.15
CA VAL A 118 -10.84 14.24 -7.56
C VAL A 118 -11.11 14.13 -9.05
N ASN A 119 -10.57 13.11 -9.69
CA ASN A 119 -10.88 12.77 -11.08
C ASN A 119 -10.94 11.25 -11.25
N ASP A 120 -11.93 10.80 -12.01
CA ASP A 120 -12.09 9.43 -12.46
C ASP A 120 -12.83 9.46 -13.79
N ILE A 121 -12.64 8.44 -14.63
CA ILE A 121 -13.38 8.30 -15.88
C ILE A 121 -14.87 8.04 -15.62
N LEU A 122 -15.22 7.48 -14.46
CA LEU A 122 -16.59 7.25 -14.03
C LEU A 122 -17.10 8.42 -13.19
N THR A 123 -17.69 9.43 -13.84
CA THR A 123 -18.29 10.60 -13.18
C THR A 123 -19.20 10.25 -12.00
N PRO A 124 -20.09 9.24 -12.07
CA PRO A 124 -20.94 8.89 -10.93
C PRO A 124 -20.16 8.49 -9.67
N THR A 125 -18.94 7.94 -9.82
CA THR A 125 -18.07 7.61 -8.69
C THR A 125 -17.58 8.88 -7.98
N CYS A 126 -17.20 9.91 -8.74
CA CYS A 126 -16.79 11.22 -8.22
C CYS A 126 -17.94 11.93 -7.50
N GLU A 127 -19.14 11.91 -8.08
CA GLU A 127 -20.33 12.52 -7.49
C GLU A 127 -20.70 11.84 -6.16
N ARG A 128 -20.70 10.50 -6.14
CA ARG A 128 -20.91 9.74 -4.90
C ARG A 128 -19.85 10.07 -3.85
N PHE A 129 -18.58 10.10 -4.24
CA PHE A 129 -17.47 10.46 -3.35
C PHE A 129 -17.66 11.86 -2.74
N MET A 130 -18.01 12.85 -3.56
CA MET A 130 -18.25 14.22 -3.11
C MET A 130 -19.43 14.29 -2.12
N ASN A 131 -20.51 13.55 -2.37
CA ASN A 131 -21.66 13.49 -1.46
C ASN A 131 -21.29 12.85 -0.11
N GLU A 132 -20.47 11.79 -0.12
CA GLU A 132 -20.08 11.07 1.09
C GLU A 132 -19.05 11.83 1.93
N TYR A 133 -18.05 12.46 1.30
CA TYR A 133 -16.93 13.08 2.01
C TYR A 133 -16.92 14.61 2.02
N GLY A 134 -17.85 15.28 1.32
CA GLY A 134 -17.90 16.74 1.23
C GLY A 134 -18.15 17.45 2.56
N GLY A 135 -18.71 16.75 3.55
CA GLY A 135 -18.87 17.27 4.91
C GLY A 135 -17.56 17.47 5.68
N PHE A 136 -16.45 16.86 5.24
CA PHE A 136 -15.13 16.99 5.88
C PHE A 136 -14.29 18.15 5.32
N GLY A 137 -14.70 18.76 4.22
CA GLY A 137 -14.00 19.88 3.60
C GLY A 137 -14.25 19.99 2.09
N PRO A 138 -13.68 21.02 1.42
CA PRO A 138 -13.91 21.25 0.01
C PRO A 138 -13.45 20.08 -0.88
N ILE A 139 -14.33 19.64 -1.77
CA ILE A 139 -14.03 18.66 -2.83
C ILE A 139 -14.42 19.27 -4.16
N ILE A 140 -13.54 19.18 -5.16
CA ILE A 140 -13.80 19.63 -6.53
C ILE A 140 -13.57 18.46 -7.48
N ILE A 141 -14.55 18.17 -8.34
CA ILE A 141 -14.40 17.18 -9.39
C ILE A 141 -13.67 17.84 -10.57
N GLY A 142 -12.42 17.44 -10.82
CA GLY A 142 -11.63 17.89 -11.96
C GLY A 142 -12.09 17.20 -13.25
N LYS A 143 -12.12 17.93 -14.37
CA LYS A 143 -12.54 17.35 -15.66
C LYS A 143 -11.41 16.61 -16.36
N ALA A 144 -10.17 16.91 -16.01
CA ALA A 144 -8.97 16.32 -16.60
C ALA A 144 -7.78 16.30 -15.61
N PRO A 145 -6.84 15.35 -15.78
CA PRO A 145 -5.58 15.34 -15.03
C PRO A 145 -4.81 16.67 -15.09
N LYS A 146 -4.71 17.29 -16.28
CA LYS A 146 -4.07 18.60 -16.47
C LYS A 146 -4.64 19.68 -15.53
N GLU A 147 -5.97 19.78 -15.45
CA GLU A 147 -6.64 20.78 -14.62
C GLU A 147 -6.31 20.59 -13.13
N ILE A 148 -6.22 19.33 -12.68
CA ILE A 148 -5.82 19.02 -11.30
C ILE A 148 -4.38 19.49 -11.04
N ALA A 149 -3.47 19.24 -11.98
CA ALA A 149 -2.07 19.67 -11.84
C ALA A 149 -1.89 21.19 -11.86
N GLU A 150 -2.81 21.93 -12.49
CA GLU A 150 -2.82 23.41 -12.47
C GLU A 150 -3.30 24.00 -11.14
N LYS A 151 -3.94 23.19 -10.27
CA LYS A 151 -4.53 23.64 -9.00
C LYS A 151 -3.87 23.04 -7.76
N THR A 152 -2.99 22.06 -7.92
CA THR A 152 -2.44 21.30 -6.79
C THR A 152 -0.94 21.09 -6.95
N LYS A 153 -0.25 21.04 -5.80
CA LYS A 153 1.18 20.70 -5.74
C LYS A 153 1.42 19.23 -5.43
N THR A 154 0.42 18.50 -4.93
CA THR A 154 0.51 17.05 -4.66
C THR A 154 -0.56 16.33 -5.43
N ILE A 155 -0.17 15.33 -6.21
CA ILE A 155 -1.09 14.53 -7.02
C ILE A 155 -0.83 13.06 -6.71
N VAL A 156 -1.87 12.39 -6.24
CA VAL A 156 -1.89 10.95 -6.00
C VAL A 156 -2.63 10.29 -7.15
N THR A 157 -2.08 9.21 -7.69
CA THR A 157 -2.70 8.42 -8.76
C THR A 157 -2.85 6.96 -8.31
N MET A 158 -4.01 6.36 -8.62
CA MET A 158 -4.31 4.96 -8.29
C MET A 158 -5.13 4.32 -9.41
N LEU A 159 -4.44 3.71 -10.37
CA LEU A 159 -4.93 3.30 -11.67
C LEU A 159 -4.72 1.79 -11.92
N PRO A 160 -5.45 1.18 -12.88
CA PRO A 160 -5.43 -0.29 -13.03
C PRO A 160 -4.15 -0.88 -13.60
N THR A 161 -3.53 -0.22 -14.59
CA THR A 161 -2.37 -0.76 -15.34
C THR A 161 -1.41 0.35 -15.80
N GLY A 162 -0.22 -0.03 -16.25
CA GLY A 162 0.79 0.87 -16.81
C GLY A 162 0.27 1.72 -17.98
N THR A 163 -0.57 1.15 -18.85
CA THR A 163 -1.21 1.89 -19.95
C THR A 163 -2.05 3.07 -19.46
N HIS A 164 -2.85 2.86 -18.41
CA HIS A 164 -3.68 3.94 -17.83
C HIS A 164 -2.81 5.00 -17.15
N VAL A 165 -1.77 4.58 -16.43
CA VAL A 165 -0.80 5.50 -15.83
C VAL A 165 -0.14 6.34 -16.93
N ARG A 166 0.34 5.72 -18.00
CA ARG A 166 0.95 6.44 -19.12
C ARG A 166 -0.02 7.43 -19.77
N GLN A 167 -1.26 7.03 -19.98
CA GLN A 167 -2.30 7.91 -20.50
C GLN A 167 -2.53 9.14 -19.61
N VAL A 168 -2.68 8.94 -18.29
CA VAL A 168 -2.90 10.04 -17.35
C VAL A 168 -1.67 10.95 -17.26
N TYR A 169 -0.47 10.38 -17.30
CA TYR A 169 0.75 11.14 -17.09
C TYR A 169 1.26 11.86 -18.32
N VAL A 170 1.32 11.21 -19.48
CA VAL A 170 2.08 11.71 -20.64
C VAL A 170 1.31 11.74 -21.97
N GLU A 171 0.23 10.98 -22.12
CA GLU A 171 -0.45 10.86 -23.43
C GLU A 171 -1.71 11.72 -23.50
N GLY A 172 -1.91 12.37 -24.66
CA GLY A 172 -3.09 13.20 -24.91
C GLY A 172 -3.01 14.62 -24.33
N ASP A 173 -3.92 15.47 -24.81
CA ASP A 173 -3.92 16.92 -24.59
C ASP A 173 -4.36 17.33 -23.18
N THR A 174 -4.86 16.37 -22.40
CA THR A 174 -5.39 16.56 -21.05
C THR A 174 -4.55 15.86 -19.97
N SER A 175 -3.39 15.28 -20.33
CA SER A 175 -2.49 14.60 -19.39
C SER A 175 -1.79 15.56 -18.43
N LEU A 176 -1.24 15.00 -17.34
CA LEU A 176 -0.45 15.75 -16.35
C LEU A 176 0.76 16.46 -16.99
N PHE A 177 1.36 15.87 -18.03
CA PHE A 177 2.48 16.47 -18.76
C PHE A 177 2.11 17.77 -19.46
N GLN A 178 0.83 18.00 -19.80
CA GLN A 178 0.36 19.22 -20.45
C GLN A 178 0.16 20.40 -19.49
N ALA A 179 0.24 20.18 -18.18
CA ALA A 179 0.19 21.26 -17.20
C ALA A 179 1.48 22.10 -17.21
N PRO A 180 1.46 23.37 -16.76
CA PRO A 180 2.65 24.19 -16.63
C PRO A 180 3.77 23.50 -15.82
N ALA A 181 5.02 23.80 -16.18
CA ALA A 181 6.19 23.32 -15.46
C ALA A 181 6.18 23.84 -14.01
N ASP A 182 6.53 22.96 -13.08
CA ASP A 182 6.44 23.22 -11.65
C ASP A 182 7.35 22.25 -10.90
N LYS A 183 8.53 22.71 -10.49
CA LYS A 183 9.53 21.87 -9.83
C LYS A 183 9.09 21.44 -8.42
N ASP A 184 8.16 22.16 -7.82
CA ASP A 184 7.64 21.88 -6.48
C ASP A 184 6.46 20.91 -6.49
N ARG A 185 6.02 20.46 -7.67
CA ARG A 185 4.96 19.47 -7.80
C ARG A 185 5.47 18.07 -7.44
N LEU A 186 4.67 17.36 -6.66
CA LEU A 186 4.87 15.98 -6.27
C LEU A 186 3.82 15.10 -6.95
N PHE A 187 4.27 14.03 -7.59
CA PHE A 187 3.44 12.95 -8.09
C PHE A 187 3.71 11.68 -7.27
N LEU A 188 2.69 11.19 -6.57
CA LEU A 188 2.70 9.93 -5.83
C LEU A 188 1.94 8.87 -6.62
N GLU A 189 2.67 8.05 -7.37
CA GLU A 189 2.07 6.97 -8.16
C GLU A 189 1.89 5.71 -7.32
N CYS A 190 0.64 5.40 -6.94
CA CYS A 190 0.32 4.29 -6.03
C CYS A 190 -0.09 3.00 -6.76
N SER A 191 -0.18 3.02 -8.08
CA SER A 191 -0.51 1.86 -8.92
C SER A 191 0.60 0.82 -8.91
N THR A 192 0.25 -0.42 -9.22
CA THR A 192 1.22 -1.49 -9.48
C THR A 192 1.39 -1.67 -10.99
N ILE A 193 2.51 -1.17 -11.52
CA ILE A 193 2.87 -1.12 -12.95
C ILE A 193 4.28 -1.65 -13.21
N GLU A 194 4.73 -1.65 -14.46
CA GLU A 194 6.09 -2.04 -14.83
C GLU A 194 7.12 -1.04 -14.28
N VAL A 195 8.22 -1.55 -13.73
CA VAL A 195 9.31 -0.72 -13.17
C VAL A 195 9.91 0.21 -14.23
N ASN A 196 10.07 -0.28 -15.46
CA ASN A 196 10.66 0.52 -16.54
C ASN A 196 9.71 1.65 -16.97
N SER A 197 8.40 1.38 -17.12
CA SER A 197 7.39 2.40 -17.40
C SER A 197 7.42 3.54 -16.38
N ALA A 198 7.48 3.22 -15.08
CA ALA A 198 7.58 4.22 -14.01
C ALA A 198 8.85 5.07 -14.12
N LYS A 199 10.00 4.44 -14.41
CA LYS A 199 11.28 5.15 -14.61
C LYS A 199 11.25 6.08 -15.83
N GLU A 200 10.65 5.64 -16.94
CA GLU A 200 10.49 6.45 -18.14
C GLU A 200 9.61 7.68 -17.87
N ILE A 201 8.46 7.51 -17.23
CA ILE A 201 7.56 8.62 -16.86
C ILE A 201 8.29 9.60 -15.94
N GLY A 202 8.95 9.10 -14.89
CA GLY A 202 9.71 9.95 -13.98
C GLY A 202 10.85 10.72 -14.66
N LYS A 203 11.52 10.10 -15.64
CA LYS A 203 12.54 10.76 -16.47
C LYS A 203 11.93 11.90 -17.30
N LEU A 204 10.83 11.64 -18.01
CA LEU A 204 10.15 12.64 -18.85
C LEU A 204 9.70 13.85 -18.03
N LEU A 205 9.06 13.61 -16.87
CA LEU A 205 8.61 14.68 -15.99
C LEU A 205 9.77 15.51 -15.45
N ARG A 206 10.87 14.87 -15.05
CA ARG A 206 12.07 15.55 -14.54
C ARG A 206 12.72 16.41 -15.62
N GLU A 207 12.92 15.88 -16.82
CA GLU A 207 13.54 16.59 -17.95
C GLU A 207 12.71 17.79 -18.39
N ALA A 208 11.39 17.70 -18.33
CA ALA A 208 10.47 18.79 -18.63
C ALA A 208 10.21 19.74 -17.45
N GLY A 209 10.87 19.55 -16.29
CA GLY A 209 10.70 20.38 -15.10
C GLY A 209 9.28 20.34 -14.51
N LYS A 210 8.56 19.23 -14.67
CA LYS A 210 7.14 19.08 -14.30
C LYS A 210 6.90 18.75 -12.83
N GLY A 211 7.94 18.30 -12.11
CA GLY A 211 7.88 17.93 -10.70
C GLY A 211 8.71 16.68 -10.39
N THR A 212 8.53 16.17 -9.16
CA THR A 212 9.14 14.93 -8.66
C THR A 212 8.12 13.80 -8.72
N TYR A 213 8.52 12.68 -9.34
CA TYR A 213 7.70 11.48 -9.46
C TYR A 213 8.25 10.37 -8.55
N ILE A 214 7.40 9.83 -7.71
CA ILE A 214 7.71 8.77 -6.74
C ILE A 214 6.72 7.63 -6.96
N ASP A 215 7.21 6.42 -7.20
CA ASP A 215 6.39 5.22 -7.11
C ASP A 215 6.18 4.85 -5.63
N ALA A 216 4.93 4.68 -5.22
CA ALA A 216 4.54 4.36 -3.86
C ALA A 216 3.44 3.29 -3.84
N PRO A 217 3.62 2.13 -4.49
CA PRO A 217 2.61 1.08 -4.53
C PRO A 217 2.21 0.57 -3.14
N VAL A 218 0.99 0.07 -3.05
CA VAL A 218 0.33 -0.29 -1.78
C VAL A 218 0.04 -1.77 -1.62
N SER A 219 -0.08 -2.23 -0.37
CA SER A 219 -0.58 -3.55 0.00
C SER A 219 -1.61 -3.47 1.13
N GLY A 220 -2.53 -4.45 1.19
CA GLY A 220 -3.60 -4.53 2.21
C GLY A 220 -5.04 -4.61 1.66
N GLY A 221 -5.23 -4.29 0.37
CA GLY A 221 -6.54 -4.39 -0.31
C GLY A 221 -7.57 -3.36 0.14
N VAL A 222 -8.81 -3.52 -0.34
CA VAL A 222 -9.90 -2.52 -0.19
C VAL A 222 -10.23 -2.22 1.27
N LYS A 223 -10.23 -3.25 2.14
CA LYS A 223 -10.49 -3.08 3.58
C LYS A 223 -9.43 -2.18 4.24
N ALA A 224 -8.15 -2.40 3.96
CA ALA A 224 -7.07 -1.57 4.49
C ALA A 224 -7.07 -0.15 3.88
N ALA A 225 -7.45 -0.02 2.61
CA ALA A 225 -7.60 1.28 1.95
C ALA A 225 -8.70 2.13 2.61
N ALA A 226 -9.87 1.54 2.88
CA ALA A 226 -10.95 2.22 3.58
C ALA A 226 -10.55 2.59 5.03
N ALA A 227 -9.85 1.70 5.72
CA ALA A 227 -9.39 1.94 7.09
C ALA A 227 -8.18 2.88 7.20
N GLY A 228 -7.54 3.26 6.10
CA GLY A 228 -6.31 4.06 6.11
C GLY A 228 -5.14 3.34 6.78
N THR A 229 -5.03 2.02 6.59
CA THR A 229 -4.02 1.15 7.22
C THR A 229 -3.18 0.39 6.21
N LEU A 230 -3.06 0.94 5.00
CA LEU A 230 -2.26 0.34 3.92
C LEU A 230 -0.78 0.26 4.30
N SER A 231 -0.10 -0.72 3.73
CA SER A 231 1.36 -0.73 3.66
C SER A 231 1.81 -0.06 2.37
N PHE A 232 2.79 0.84 2.47
CA PHE A 232 3.38 1.56 1.35
C PHE A 232 4.83 1.16 1.14
N MET A 233 5.20 0.92 -0.12
CA MET A 233 6.57 0.63 -0.55
C MET A 233 7.03 1.80 -1.43
N VAL A 234 7.79 2.73 -0.86
CA VAL A 234 8.05 4.05 -1.44
C VAL A 234 9.41 4.06 -2.14
N GLY A 235 9.44 4.22 -3.46
CA GLY A 235 10.65 4.35 -4.29
C GLY A 235 11.27 5.74 -4.22
N THR A 236 11.55 6.21 -3.01
CA THR A 236 12.46 7.33 -2.77
C THR A 236 13.32 7.05 -1.53
N VAL A 237 14.51 7.65 -1.46
CA VAL A 237 15.30 7.64 -0.24
C VAL A 237 14.66 8.60 0.74
N ARG A 238 14.42 8.16 1.98
CA ARG A 238 13.90 9.05 3.03
C ARG A 238 14.89 10.17 3.30
N ASN A 239 14.42 11.40 3.17
CA ASN A 239 15.22 12.60 3.43
C ASN A 239 14.32 13.69 3.99
N ASP A 240 14.19 13.70 5.31
CA ASP A 240 13.31 14.64 6.03
C ASP A 240 13.77 16.11 5.89
N SER A 241 14.97 16.40 5.36
CA SER A 241 15.39 17.77 5.03
C SER A 241 14.80 18.27 3.70
N ASN A 242 14.42 17.37 2.79
CA ASN A 242 13.82 17.70 1.51
C ASN A 242 12.30 17.97 1.66
N PRO A 243 11.79 19.16 1.28
CA PRO A 243 10.38 19.49 1.38
C PRO A 243 9.42 18.54 0.64
N ILE A 244 9.82 18.03 -0.52
CA ILE A 244 9.01 17.09 -1.31
C ILE A 244 8.93 15.73 -0.63
N ASN A 245 10.02 15.28 0.01
CA ASN A 245 10.05 14.01 0.71
C ASN A 245 9.19 14.05 1.99
N ARG A 246 9.22 15.18 2.73
CA ARG A 246 8.29 15.43 3.83
C ARG A 246 6.84 15.41 3.36
N ARG A 247 6.52 16.15 2.29
CA ARG A 247 5.15 16.17 1.73
C ARG A 247 4.69 14.79 1.27
N ALA A 248 5.57 13.98 0.69
CA ALA A 248 5.29 12.60 0.34
C ALA A 248 4.94 11.76 1.57
N TYR A 249 5.76 11.83 2.61
CA TYR A 249 5.50 11.12 3.87
C TYR A 249 4.19 11.58 4.53
N ASP A 250 3.94 12.88 4.61
CA ASP A 250 2.73 13.45 5.22
C ASP A 250 1.48 12.99 4.46
N THR A 251 1.53 13.00 3.13
CA THR A 251 0.42 12.54 2.28
C THR A 251 0.18 11.03 2.44
N ILE A 252 1.25 10.23 2.41
CA ILE A 252 1.16 8.77 2.59
C ILE A 252 0.63 8.41 3.98
N SER A 253 1.05 9.13 5.02
CA SER A 253 0.64 8.91 6.42
C SER A 253 -0.86 9.03 6.63
N MET A 254 -1.57 9.79 5.80
CA MET A 254 -3.03 9.85 5.85
C MET A 254 -3.70 8.54 5.42
N MET A 255 -3.05 7.73 4.58
CA MET A 255 -3.61 6.52 3.98
C MET A 255 -3.02 5.22 4.54
N ALA A 256 -2.00 5.32 5.39
CA ALA A 256 -1.15 4.21 5.78
C ALA A 256 -1.22 3.90 7.28
N ASP A 257 -0.93 2.65 7.60
CA ASP A 257 -0.40 2.33 8.93
C ASP A 257 1.05 2.84 8.96
N LEU A 258 1.36 3.76 9.89
CA LEU A 258 2.66 4.42 9.96
C LEU A 258 3.81 3.42 10.13
N ALA A 259 3.58 2.29 10.81
CA ALA A 259 4.57 1.24 10.99
C ALA A 259 4.83 0.44 9.69
N LYS A 260 4.00 0.64 8.66
CA LYS A 260 4.05 -0.08 7.38
C LYS A 260 4.43 0.82 6.19
N ILE A 261 5.02 1.99 6.45
CA ILE A 261 5.60 2.86 5.43
C ILE A 261 7.10 2.50 5.30
N THR A 262 7.48 1.89 4.18
CA THR A 262 8.86 1.49 3.91
C THR A 262 9.43 2.27 2.74
N PHE A 263 10.53 2.98 2.94
CA PHE A 263 11.28 3.65 1.88
C PHE A 263 12.27 2.65 1.26
N ALA A 264 12.02 2.25 0.01
CA ALA A 264 12.65 1.13 -0.67
C ALA A 264 13.93 1.50 -1.45
N GLY A 265 14.26 2.79 -1.57
CA GLY A 265 15.42 3.27 -2.32
C GLY A 265 15.01 4.21 -3.45
N GLU A 266 15.64 4.14 -4.61
CA GLU A 266 15.38 5.06 -5.71
C GLU A 266 14.07 4.75 -6.48
N LEU A 267 13.71 5.61 -7.42
CA LEU A 267 12.55 5.42 -8.31
C LEU A 267 12.54 4.02 -8.94
N GLY A 268 11.42 3.32 -8.76
CA GLY A 268 11.17 1.96 -9.22
C GLY A 268 11.46 0.86 -8.20
N THR A 269 12.13 1.17 -7.09
CA THR A 269 12.40 0.18 -6.04
C THR A 269 11.15 -0.16 -5.23
N GLY A 270 10.20 0.78 -5.08
CA GLY A 270 8.91 0.52 -4.46
C GLY A 270 8.10 -0.50 -5.26
N LEU A 271 8.04 -0.31 -6.58
CA LEU A 271 7.44 -1.27 -7.52
C LEU A 271 8.16 -2.63 -7.51
N ALA A 272 9.49 -2.65 -7.53
CA ALA A 272 10.24 -3.91 -7.44
C ALA A 272 9.89 -4.70 -6.17
N ALA A 273 9.85 -4.03 -5.01
CA ALA A 273 9.45 -4.62 -3.74
C ALA A 273 8.00 -5.13 -3.77
N LYS A 274 7.08 -4.33 -4.33
CA LYS A 274 5.68 -4.71 -4.49
C LYS A 274 5.49 -5.95 -5.36
N ILE A 275 6.17 -5.98 -6.50
CA ILE A 275 6.12 -7.09 -7.45
C ILE A 275 6.67 -8.37 -6.80
N ALA A 276 7.79 -8.28 -6.08
CA ALA A 276 8.35 -9.41 -5.33
C ALA A 276 7.40 -9.91 -4.23
N ASN A 277 6.78 -9.01 -3.46
CA ASN A 277 5.78 -9.37 -2.46
C ASN A 277 4.59 -10.12 -3.10
N ASN A 278 4.06 -9.60 -4.20
CA ASN A 278 2.90 -10.19 -4.87
C ASN A 278 3.24 -11.51 -5.55
N TYR A 279 4.45 -11.66 -6.11
CA TYR A 279 4.97 -12.94 -6.59
C TYR A 279 4.85 -14.03 -5.52
N ILE A 280 5.38 -13.78 -4.30
CA ILE A 280 5.32 -14.74 -3.19
C ILE A 280 3.86 -15.00 -2.80
N ALA A 281 3.06 -13.94 -2.66
CA ALA A 281 1.66 -14.06 -2.24
C ALA A 281 0.82 -14.94 -3.18
N PHE A 282 1.00 -14.83 -4.49
CA PHE A 282 0.21 -15.60 -5.46
C PHE A 282 0.77 -17.01 -5.71
N CYS A 283 2.09 -17.21 -5.66
CA CYS A 283 2.67 -18.55 -5.70
C CYS A 283 2.23 -19.37 -4.47
N THR A 284 2.29 -18.77 -3.27
CA THR A 284 1.86 -19.45 -2.04
C THR A 284 0.35 -19.65 -1.98
N SER A 285 -0.44 -18.76 -2.58
CA SER A 285 -1.90 -18.94 -2.74
C SER A 285 -2.22 -20.21 -3.53
N LEU A 286 -1.61 -20.40 -4.70
CA LEU A 286 -1.81 -21.61 -5.50
C LEU A 286 -1.33 -22.86 -4.73
N ALA A 287 -0.10 -22.84 -4.20
CA ALA A 287 0.45 -23.96 -3.46
C ALA A 287 -0.43 -24.35 -2.25
N THR A 288 -1.01 -23.36 -1.57
CA THR A 288 -1.97 -23.59 -0.48
C THR A 288 -3.24 -24.26 -1.00
N ALA A 289 -3.81 -23.79 -2.11
CA ALA A 289 -5.00 -24.39 -2.70
C ALA A 289 -4.77 -25.86 -3.10
N GLU A 290 -3.63 -26.17 -3.72
CA GLU A 290 -3.23 -27.54 -4.06
C GLU A 290 -3.05 -28.41 -2.81
N ALA A 291 -2.27 -27.95 -1.84
CA ALA A 291 -1.99 -28.69 -0.61
C ALA A 291 -3.26 -28.98 0.20
N MET A 292 -4.14 -27.99 0.34
CA MET A 292 -5.43 -28.15 1.00
C MET A 292 -6.32 -29.17 0.24
N SER A 293 -6.29 -29.15 -1.09
CA SER A 293 -7.04 -30.13 -1.91
C SER A 293 -6.52 -31.56 -1.73
N ILE A 294 -5.20 -31.74 -1.75
CA ILE A 294 -4.56 -33.05 -1.55
C ILE A 294 -4.90 -33.61 -0.18
N GLY A 295 -4.74 -32.83 0.89
CA GLY A 295 -5.00 -33.29 2.25
C GLY A 295 -6.48 -33.61 2.49
N VAL A 296 -7.39 -32.77 1.99
CA VAL A 296 -8.84 -33.02 2.11
C VAL A 296 -9.26 -34.26 1.32
N ARG A 297 -8.77 -34.44 0.09
CA ARG A 297 -9.02 -35.68 -0.69
C ARG A 297 -8.41 -36.93 -0.06
N SER A 298 -7.36 -36.75 0.76
CA SER A 298 -6.75 -37.82 1.54
C SER A 298 -7.50 -38.12 2.85
N GLY A 299 -8.61 -37.44 3.12
CA GLY A 299 -9.50 -37.70 4.26
C GLY A 299 -9.26 -36.83 5.50
N VAL A 300 -8.37 -35.84 5.44
CA VAL A 300 -8.19 -34.89 6.55
C VAL A 300 -9.31 -33.86 6.52
N GLU A 301 -9.94 -33.61 7.67
CA GLU A 301 -10.96 -32.57 7.78
C GLU A 301 -10.37 -31.18 7.46
N PRO A 302 -11.05 -30.33 6.65
CA PRO A 302 -10.49 -29.06 6.17
C PRO A 302 -9.96 -28.11 7.26
N LYS A 303 -10.71 -27.91 8.35
CA LYS A 303 -10.31 -27.01 9.44
C LYS A 303 -9.11 -27.56 10.22
N THR A 304 -9.09 -28.86 10.46
CA THR A 304 -7.98 -29.59 11.08
C THR A 304 -6.72 -29.45 10.24
N LEU A 305 -6.81 -29.65 8.92
CA LEU A 305 -5.67 -29.46 8.01
C LEU A 305 -5.16 -28.01 8.02
N PHE A 306 -6.08 -27.05 7.97
CA PHE A 306 -5.75 -25.63 8.09
C PHE A 306 -4.99 -25.34 9.39
N ASP A 307 -5.47 -25.84 10.53
CA ASP A 307 -4.85 -25.59 11.84
C ASP A 307 -3.46 -26.23 11.95
N ILE A 308 -3.29 -27.44 11.42
CA ILE A 308 -1.99 -28.11 11.35
C ILE A 308 -1.00 -27.28 10.54
N ILE A 309 -1.36 -26.86 9.32
CA ILE A 309 -0.45 -26.07 8.46
C ILE A 309 -0.17 -24.70 9.10
N ARG A 310 -1.19 -24.06 9.68
CA ARG A 310 -1.06 -22.75 10.34
C ARG A 310 -0.11 -22.77 11.54
N ALA A 311 -0.08 -23.88 12.28
CA ALA A 311 0.83 -24.09 13.40
C ALA A 311 2.24 -24.58 12.99
N SER A 312 2.43 -24.95 11.72
CA SER A 312 3.65 -25.60 11.22
C SER A 312 4.40 -24.71 10.22
N THR A 313 5.48 -25.25 9.65
CA THR A 313 6.37 -24.54 8.71
C THR A 313 5.71 -24.21 7.35
N GLY A 314 4.60 -24.85 7.01
CA GLY A 314 3.83 -24.56 5.80
C GLY A 314 2.97 -23.28 5.88
N ASN A 315 2.97 -22.60 7.01
CA ASN A 315 2.17 -21.41 7.24
C ASN A 315 2.54 -20.25 6.27
N SER A 316 1.54 -19.52 5.80
CA SER A 316 1.70 -18.33 4.96
C SER A 316 0.71 -17.24 5.34
N TRP A 317 0.99 -16.00 4.94
CA TRP A 317 0.04 -14.89 5.11
C TRP A 317 -1.28 -15.19 4.37
N HIS A 318 -1.21 -15.77 3.17
CA HIS A 318 -2.39 -16.06 2.36
C HIS A 318 -3.29 -17.10 3.03
N LEU A 319 -2.73 -18.21 3.50
CA LEU A 319 -3.48 -19.21 4.26
C LEU A 319 -4.16 -18.59 5.48
N GLY A 320 -3.42 -17.82 6.28
CA GLY A 320 -3.91 -17.29 7.56
C GLY A 320 -4.95 -16.18 7.46
N ILE A 321 -5.08 -15.51 6.32
CA ILE A 321 -6.00 -14.36 6.13
C ILE A 321 -7.07 -14.64 5.07
N LYS A 322 -6.73 -15.43 4.05
CA LYS A 322 -7.57 -15.77 2.90
C LYS A 322 -7.51 -17.28 2.61
N PRO A 323 -7.95 -18.14 3.55
CA PRO A 323 -8.05 -19.57 3.26
C PRO A 323 -8.93 -19.78 2.02
N CYS A 324 -8.59 -20.78 1.22
CA CYS A 324 -9.28 -21.04 -0.05
C CYS A 324 -10.51 -21.92 0.08
N ILE A 325 -10.74 -22.53 1.25
CA ILE A 325 -11.92 -23.36 1.54
C ILE A 325 -12.96 -22.51 2.29
N PRO A 326 -14.26 -22.64 2.00
CA PRO A 326 -15.33 -21.98 2.77
C PRO A 326 -15.30 -22.34 4.26
N ASP A 327 -15.96 -21.51 5.06
CA ASP A 327 -16.18 -21.71 6.52
C ASP A 327 -14.95 -21.88 7.43
N ILE A 328 -13.72 -21.77 6.91
CA ILE A 328 -12.49 -21.80 7.72
C ILE A 328 -12.28 -20.50 8.50
N ILE A 329 -12.43 -19.35 7.83
CA ILE A 329 -12.39 -18.02 8.44
C ILE A 329 -13.62 -17.24 7.94
N PRO A 330 -14.57 -16.87 8.81
CA PRO A 330 -15.84 -16.26 8.40
C PRO A 330 -15.69 -14.97 7.56
N THR A 331 -14.63 -14.20 7.77
CA THR A 331 -14.39 -12.94 7.06
C THR A 331 -13.65 -13.09 5.73
N ALA A 332 -13.23 -14.31 5.38
CA ALA A 332 -12.48 -14.59 4.16
C ALA A 332 -13.41 -14.61 2.94
N PRO A 333 -12.90 -14.31 1.73
CA PRO A 333 -13.72 -14.38 0.51
C PRO A 333 -14.37 -15.75 0.29
N SER A 334 -13.65 -16.85 0.56
CA SER A 334 -14.15 -18.22 0.38
C SER A 334 -15.42 -18.52 1.20
N SER A 335 -15.57 -17.88 2.36
CA SER A 335 -16.74 -18.02 3.24
C SER A 335 -17.90 -17.07 2.88
N ASN A 336 -17.76 -16.25 1.83
CA ASN A 336 -18.79 -15.33 1.35
C ASN A 336 -18.96 -15.47 -0.17
N GLY A 337 -19.15 -16.71 -0.64
CA GLY A 337 -19.37 -17.00 -2.06
C GLY A 337 -18.21 -16.60 -2.98
N TYR A 338 -16.98 -16.49 -2.46
CA TYR A 338 -15.82 -15.96 -3.17
C TYR A 338 -16.06 -14.55 -3.73
N ALA A 339 -16.82 -13.72 -3.00
CA ALA A 339 -17.05 -12.32 -3.38
C ALA A 339 -15.72 -11.61 -3.70
N PRO A 340 -15.64 -10.85 -4.82
CA PRO A 340 -14.38 -10.37 -5.34
C PRO A 340 -13.70 -9.37 -4.40
N ALA A 341 -12.54 -9.74 -3.88
CA ALA A 341 -11.60 -8.79 -3.27
C ALA A 341 -10.37 -8.57 -4.16
N PHE A 342 -9.87 -9.63 -4.80
CA PHE A 342 -8.81 -9.56 -5.80
C PHE A 342 -9.06 -10.59 -6.90
N LYS A 343 -9.41 -10.15 -8.11
CA LYS A 343 -9.85 -11.05 -9.21
C LYS A 343 -8.69 -11.88 -9.79
N PRO A 344 -8.95 -13.07 -10.37
CA PRO A 344 -7.93 -13.85 -11.08
C PRO A 344 -7.17 -13.06 -12.15
N SER A 345 -7.87 -12.21 -12.93
CA SER A 345 -7.23 -11.35 -13.94
C SER A 345 -6.22 -10.36 -13.35
N MET A 346 -6.42 -9.91 -12.11
CA MET A 346 -5.46 -9.06 -11.41
C MET A 346 -4.23 -9.85 -10.95
N VAL A 347 -4.39 -11.13 -10.63
CA VAL A 347 -3.25 -12.03 -10.35
C VAL A 347 -2.43 -12.25 -11.61
N VAL A 348 -3.10 -12.49 -12.75
CA VAL A 348 -2.44 -12.62 -14.07
C VAL A 348 -1.63 -11.37 -14.39
N LYS A 349 -2.20 -10.18 -14.17
CA LYS A 349 -1.48 -8.90 -14.34
C LYS A 349 -0.22 -8.84 -13.48
N ASP A 350 -0.34 -9.07 -12.17
CA ASP A 350 0.77 -8.92 -11.23
C ASP A 350 1.87 -9.98 -11.42
N LEU A 351 1.49 -11.22 -11.73
CA LEU A 351 2.46 -12.26 -12.11
C LEU A 351 3.13 -11.93 -13.44
N GLY A 352 2.41 -11.35 -14.40
CA GLY A 352 2.99 -10.83 -15.64
C GLY A 352 4.09 -9.80 -15.40
N LEU A 353 3.84 -8.84 -14.48
CA LEU A 353 4.86 -7.86 -14.05
C LEU A 353 6.08 -8.55 -13.40
N ALA A 354 5.84 -9.59 -12.60
CA ALA A 354 6.93 -10.36 -11.98
C ALA A 354 7.77 -11.10 -13.02
N LEU A 355 7.15 -11.74 -14.03
CA LEU A 355 7.87 -12.39 -15.11
C LEU A 355 8.70 -11.40 -15.93
N GLU A 356 8.16 -10.22 -16.23
CA GLU A 356 8.89 -9.17 -16.94
C GLU A 356 10.12 -8.69 -16.14
N LEU A 357 9.93 -8.37 -14.86
CA LEU A 357 11.01 -7.92 -13.99
C LEU A 357 12.08 -9.00 -13.77
N ALA A 358 11.66 -10.27 -13.67
CA ALA A 358 12.59 -11.40 -13.57
C ALA A 358 13.46 -11.53 -14.83
N ARG A 359 12.87 -11.39 -16.03
CA ARG A 359 13.64 -11.35 -17.30
C ARG A 359 14.65 -10.21 -17.31
N ALA A 360 14.25 -9.02 -16.87
CA ALA A 360 15.14 -7.85 -16.80
C ALA A 360 16.31 -8.02 -15.81
N THR A 361 16.19 -8.94 -14.85
CA THR A 361 17.21 -9.24 -13.84
C THR A 361 17.96 -10.56 -14.09
N GLY A 362 17.64 -11.28 -15.18
CA GLY A 362 18.27 -12.55 -15.51
C GLY A 362 17.83 -13.74 -14.65
N ILE A 363 16.70 -13.63 -13.95
CA ILE A 363 16.14 -14.69 -13.09
C ILE A 363 15.04 -15.43 -13.85
N ASP A 364 15.00 -16.76 -13.73
CA ASP A 364 13.92 -17.63 -14.22
C ASP A 364 12.91 -17.94 -13.09
N PRO A 365 11.73 -17.29 -13.05
CA PRO A 365 10.81 -17.33 -11.92
C PRO A 365 9.81 -18.50 -12.01
N ARG A 366 10.29 -19.74 -11.96
CA ARG A 366 9.50 -20.97 -12.24
C ARG A 366 8.16 -21.10 -11.51
N CYS A 367 8.10 -20.73 -10.23
CA CYS A 367 6.84 -20.80 -9.47
C CYS A 367 5.76 -19.86 -10.03
N ALA A 368 6.14 -18.66 -10.51
CA ALA A 368 5.18 -17.76 -11.14
C ALA A 368 4.69 -18.27 -12.48
N THR A 369 5.52 -18.96 -13.26
CA THR A 369 5.10 -19.55 -14.54
C THR A 369 3.95 -20.53 -14.32
N ALA A 370 4.10 -21.45 -13.37
CA ALA A 370 3.04 -22.39 -13.01
C ALA A 370 1.79 -21.67 -12.48
N ALA A 371 1.97 -20.72 -11.56
CA ALA A 371 0.85 -19.95 -11.02
C ALA A 371 0.10 -19.15 -12.10
N LEU A 372 0.82 -18.53 -13.02
CA LEU A 372 0.25 -17.72 -14.09
C LEU A 372 -0.64 -18.55 -15.01
N GLU A 373 -0.22 -19.78 -15.35
CA GLU A 373 -1.01 -20.69 -16.18
C GLU A 373 -2.37 -20.99 -15.52
N THR A 374 -2.37 -21.41 -14.24
CA THR A 374 -3.60 -21.73 -13.52
C THR A 374 -4.52 -20.50 -13.38
N TYR A 375 -3.95 -19.35 -13.00
CA TYR A 375 -4.74 -18.12 -12.84
C TYR A 375 -5.26 -17.58 -14.16
N LYS A 376 -4.56 -17.80 -15.27
CA LYS A 376 -5.02 -17.44 -16.61
C LYS A 376 -6.26 -18.26 -16.98
N THR A 377 -6.23 -19.58 -16.78
CA THR A 377 -7.41 -20.44 -16.96
C THR A 377 -8.60 -19.94 -16.13
N ALA A 378 -8.37 -19.65 -14.83
CA ALA A 378 -9.42 -19.10 -13.97
C ALA A 378 -9.95 -17.73 -14.46
N SER A 379 -9.10 -16.89 -15.06
CA SER A 379 -9.51 -15.57 -15.55
C SER A 379 -10.33 -15.61 -16.85
N GLU A 380 -10.16 -16.66 -17.67
CA GLU A 380 -10.82 -16.82 -18.96
C GLU A 380 -12.19 -17.51 -18.84
N LEU A 381 -12.38 -18.32 -17.79
CA LEU A 381 -13.64 -19.00 -17.53
C LEU A 381 -14.68 -18.05 -16.90
N LEU A 382 -15.81 -17.89 -17.58
CA LEU A 382 -16.88 -16.95 -17.21
C LEU A 382 -17.39 -17.12 -15.76
N CYS A 383 -17.42 -18.37 -15.27
CA CYS A 383 -17.89 -18.68 -13.92
C CYS A 383 -16.92 -18.27 -12.81
N TYR A 384 -15.64 -18.01 -13.12
CA TYR A 384 -14.61 -17.62 -12.15
C TYR A 384 -14.14 -16.17 -12.28
N LYS A 385 -14.36 -15.54 -13.43
CA LYS A 385 -13.75 -14.24 -13.78
C LYS A 385 -14.02 -13.11 -12.77
N ASP A 386 -15.18 -13.14 -12.11
CA ASP A 386 -15.66 -12.11 -11.18
C ASP A 386 -15.60 -12.54 -9.71
N LEU A 387 -14.96 -13.66 -9.41
CA LEU A 387 -14.71 -14.13 -8.05
C LEU A 387 -13.38 -13.62 -7.50
N ASP A 388 -13.13 -13.83 -6.21
CA ASP A 388 -11.79 -13.68 -5.63
C ASP A 388 -10.85 -14.77 -6.14
N CYS A 389 -9.55 -14.44 -6.23
CA CYS A 389 -8.50 -15.33 -6.68
C CYS A 389 -8.39 -16.65 -5.88
N THR A 390 -8.88 -16.71 -4.64
CA THR A 390 -8.93 -17.96 -3.87
C THR A 390 -9.89 -18.99 -4.47
N ALA A 391 -10.81 -18.59 -5.36
CA ALA A 391 -11.69 -19.48 -6.11
C ALA A 391 -10.93 -20.43 -7.04
N VAL A 392 -9.61 -20.23 -7.25
CA VAL A 392 -8.74 -21.21 -7.93
C VAL A 392 -8.82 -22.60 -7.27
N TRP A 393 -9.12 -22.68 -5.97
CA TRP A 393 -9.37 -23.96 -5.31
C TRP A 393 -10.58 -24.71 -5.86
N LEU A 394 -11.66 -24.01 -6.23
CA LEU A 394 -12.82 -24.63 -6.88
C LEU A 394 -12.44 -25.20 -8.24
N LEU A 395 -11.64 -24.45 -9.02
CA LEU A 395 -11.12 -24.88 -10.32
C LEU A 395 -10.28 -26.17 -10.17
N ILE A 396 -9.33 -26.20 -9.25
CA ILE A 396 -8.49 -27.38 -8.95
C ILE A 396 -9.33 -28.60 -8.54
N ASN A 397 -10.47 -28.36 -7.89
CA ASN A 397 -11.37 -29.41 -7.44
C ASN A 397 -12.49 -29.74 -8.40
N GLU A 398 -12.52 -29.14 -9.58
CA GLU A 398 -13.59 -29.29 -10.59
C GLU A 398 -14.98 -29.00 -10.01
N LYS A 399 -15.07 -28.04 -9.09
CA LYS A 399 -16.32 -27.64 -8.42
C LYS A 399 -16.94 -26.45 -9.13
N ALA A 400 -18.26 -26.50 -9.31
CA ALA A 400 -19.00 -25.33 -9.76
C ALA A 400 -18.92 -24.20 -8.71
N PRO A 401 -18.73 -22.94 -9.13
CA PRO A 401 -18.91 -21.80 -8.25
C PRO A 401 -20.30 -21.73 -7.65
N PRO A 402 -20.44 -21.20 -6.42
CA PRO A 402 -21.75 -20.93 -5.84
C PRO A 402 -22.51 -19.94 -6.75
N THR A 403 -23.77 -20.24 -7.04
CA THR A 403 -24.63 -19.29 -7.76
C THR A 403 -25.20 -18.27 -6.77
N PRO A 404 -25.52 -17.03 -7.22
CA PRO A 404 -26.13 -16.02 -6.34
C PRO A 404 -27.41 -16.47 -5.63
N GLU A 405 -28.09 -17.49 -6.16
CA GLU A 405 -29.34 -18.05 -5.63
C GLU A 405 -29.13 -19.12 -4.54
N THR A 406 -27.91 -19.64 -4.36
CA THR A 406 -27.60 -20.71 -3.39
C THR A 406 -27.14 -20.23 -2.02
N SER A 407 -27.17 -18.91 -1.77
CA SER A 407 -26.71 -18.28 -0.53
C SER A 407 -27.83 -17.63 0.30
N LEU A 408 -29.06 -18.16 0.23
CA LEU A 408 -30.19 -17.78 1.10
C LEU A 408 -30.46 -18.82 2.17
#